data_AF-A0AAU1PUA3-F1
#
_entry.id   AF-A0AAU1PUA3-F1
#
_cell.length_a   1.000
_cell.length_b   1.000
_cell.length_c   1.000
_cell.angle_alpha   90.00
_cell.angle_beta   90.00
_cell.angle_gamma   90.00
#
_symmetry.space_group_name_H-M   'P 1'
#
loop_
_entity.id
_entity.type
_entity.pdbx_description
1 polymer ?
#
loop_
_entity_poly.entity_id
_entity_poly.type
_entity_poly.pdbx_seq_one_letter_code
_entity_poly.pdbx_strand_id
1 'polypeptide(L)' 'MTPVDATREAVRAFYRLHKALQAVQADPFHPGALESLEHTAREANDAMKSAGLLDLPPADLFALVTAEFPDFNPAQ' A
#
# COMPACT_ATOMS: atom_id res chain seq x y z
N MET A 1 15.07 2.31 -13.84
CA MET A 1 13.67 1.94 -13.59
C MET A 1 12.81 2.72 -14.57
N THR A 2 11.95 2.07 -15.34
CA THR A 2 11.01 2.83 -16.19
C THR A 2 9.87 3.38 -15.32
N PRO A 3 9.17 4.44 -15.73
CA PRO A 3 8.03 4.97 -14.95
C PRO A 3 6.98 3.89 -14.61
N VAL A 4 6.76 2.94 -15.53
CA VAL A 4 5.83 1.82 -15.34
C VAL A 4 6.26 0.87 -14.22
N ASP A 5 7.57 0.62 -14.09
CA ASP A 5 8.10 -0.24 -13.03
C ASP A 5 7.94 0.42 -11.65
N ALA A 6 8.19 1.73 -11.56
CA ALA A 6 8.04 2.49 -10.33
C ALA A 6 6.58 2.59 -9.87
N THR A 7 5.64 2.82 -10.79
CA THR A 7 4.20 2.80 -10.48
C THR A 7 3.76 1.44 -9.97
N ARG A 8 4.20 0.35 -10.61
CA ARG A 8 3.87 -1.01 -10.19
C ARG A 8 4.43 -1.34 -8.81
N GLU A 9 5.68 -0.97 -8.54
CA GLU A 9 6.29 -1.16 -7.22
C GLU A 9 5.53 -0.39 -6.14
N ALA A 10 5.13 0.85 -6.42
CA ALA A 10 4.35 1.66 -5.50
C ALA A 10 2.95 1.07 -5.23
N VAL A 11 2.26 0.56 -6.25
CA VAL A 11 0.98 -0.15 -6.10
C VAL A 11 1.14 -1.39 -5.20
N ARG A 12 2.20 -2.19 -5.41
CA ARG A 12 2.52 -3.33 -4.56
C ARG A 12 2.81 -2.93 -3.12
N ALA A 13 3.58 -1.87 -2.92
CA ALA A 13 3.92 -1.36 -1.59
C ALA A 13 2.66 -0.88 -0.85
N PHE A 14 1.77 -0.15 -1.53
CA PHE A 14 0.48 0.25 -0.99
C PHE A 14 -0.40 -0.95 -0.62
N TYR A 15 -0.50 -1.97 -1.49
CA TYR A 15 -1.27 -3.17 -1.19
C TYR A 15 -0.71 -3.93 0.03
N ARG A 16 0.62 -4.03 0.16
CA ARG A 16 1.25 -4.61 1.37
C ARG A 16 0.89 -3.84 2.64
N LEU A 17 0.89 -2.50 2.58
CA LEU A 17 0.44 -1.67 3.71
C LEU A 17 -1.02 -1.96 4.08
N HIS A 18 -1.90 -2.07 3.09
CA HIS A 18 -3.30 -2.41 3.34
C HIS A 18 -3.45 -3.77 4.05
N LYS A 19 -2.72 -4.80 3.61
CA LYS A 19 -2.73 -6.11 4.29
C LYS A 19 -2.11 -6.06 5.69
N ALA A 20 -1.06 -5.28 5.89
CA ALA A 20 -0.47 -5.07 7.21
C ALA A 20 -1.46 -4.40 8.17
N LEU A 21 -2.22 -3.41 7.68
CA LEU A 21 -3.27 -2.75 8.46
C LEU A 21 -4.37 -3.75 8.86
N GLN A 22 -4.84 -4.57 7.92
CA GLN A 22 -5.82 -5.63 8.20
C GLN A 22 -5.31 -6.64 9.24
N ALA A 23 -4.04 -7.03 9.15
CA ALA A 23 -3.44 -7.94 10.12
C ALA A 23 -3.37 -7.33 11.53
N VAL A 24 -2.97 -6.06 11.65
CA VAL A 24 -2.96 -5.34 12.93
C VAL A 24 -4.36 -5.16 13.49
N GLN A 25 -5.37 -4.90 12.65
CA GLN A 25 -6.76 -4.81 13.11
C GLN A 25 -7.29 -6.16 13.60
N ALA A 26 -6.89 -7.26 12.96
CA ALA A 26 -7.30 -8.61 13.33
C ALA A 26 -6.63 -9.11 14.62
N ASP A 27 -5.36 -8.78 14.83
CA ASP A 27 -4.60 -9.10 16.07
C ASP A 27 -3.74 -7.91 16.53
N PRO A 28 -4.34 -6.94 17.26
CA PRO A 28 -3.63 -5.73 17.69
C PRO A 28 -2.53 -5.99 18.73
N PHE A 29 -2.57 -7.14 19.40
CA PHE A 29 -1.64 -7.47 20.49
C PHE A 29 -0.48 -8.35 20.01
N HIS A 30 -0.41 -8.66 18.71
CA HIS A 30 0.71 -9.40 18.15
C HIS A 30 2.03 -8.66 18.41
N PRO A 31 3.05 -9.33 18.97
CA PRO A 31 4.35 -8.70 19.20
C PRO A 31 4.94 -8.18 17.88
N GLY A 32 5.28 -6.88 17.84
CA GLY A 32 5.85 -6.25 16.65
C GLY A 32 4.86 -5.87 15.55
N ALA A 33 3.54 -5.98 15.78
CA ALA A 33 2.52 -5.62 14.79
C ALA A 33 2.60 -4.13 14.40
N LEU A 34 2.73 -3.24 15.40
CA LEU A 34 2.88 -1.80 15.17
C LEU A 34 4.20 -1.47 14.45
N GLU A 35 5.30 -2.09 14.84
CA GLU A 35 6.61 -1.86 14.21
C GLU A 35 6.60 -2.32 12.73
N SER A 36 5.98 -3.47 12.46
CA SER A 36 5.77 -3.97 11.10
C SER A 36 4.89 -3.05 10.26
N LEU A 37 3.84 -2.49 10.86
CA LEU A 37 2.95 -1.53 10.22
C LEU A 37 3.70 -0.22 9.89
N GLU A 38 4.45 0.32 10.85
CA GLU A 38 5.25 1.54 10.65
C GLU A 38 6.29 1.37 9.55
N HIS A 39 6.99 0.23 9.54
CA HIS A 39 7.97 -0.09 8.50
C HIS A 39 7.31 -0.15 7.12
N THR A 40 6.20 -0.89 7.01
CA THR A 40 5.47 -1.04 5.74
C THR A 40 4.85 0.30 5.28
N ALA A 41 4.39 1.13 6.22
CA ALA A 41 3.86 2.46 5.92
C ALA A 41 4.93 3.38 5.35
N ARG A 42 6.15 3.33 5.89
CA ARG A 42 7.29 4.09 5.37
C ARG A 42 7.68 3.66 3.96
N GLU A 43 7.82 2.36 3.74
CA GLU A 43 8.14 1.81 2.41
C GLU A 43 7.09 2.20 1.36
N ALA A 44 5.80 2.07 1.71
CA ALA A 44 4.71 2.45 0.81
C ALA A 44 4.74 3.94 0.49
N ASN A 45 4.92 4.79 1.50
CA ASN A 45 5.02 6.24 1.30
C ASN A 45 6.19 6.62 0.39
N ASP A 46 7.36 6.04 0.60
CA ASP A 46 8.55 6.35 -0.21
C ASP A 46 8.38 5.87 -1.66
N ALA A 47 7.83 4.67 -1.86
CA ALA A 47 7.53 4.15 -3.19
C ALA A 47 6.48 5.02 -3.92
N MET A 48 5.37 5.34 -3.25
CA MET A 48 4.31 6.20 -3.82
C MET A 48 4.82 7.60 -4.13
N LYS A 49 5.67 8.18 -3.27
CA LYS A 49 6.30 9.48 -3.52
C LYS A 49 7.20 9.43 -4.76
N SER A 50 8.03 8.40 -4.88
CA SER A 50 8.94 8.22 -6.03
C SER A 50 8.19 8.04 -7.35
N ALA A 51 7.01 7.43 -7.30
CA ALA A 51 6.14 7.17 -8.44
C ALA A 51 5.15 8.31 -8.72
N GLY A 52 5.15 9.39 -7.91
CA GLY A 52 4.23 10.52 -8.07
C GLY A 52 2.76 10.17 -7.78
N LEU A 53 2.50 9.10 -7.03
CA LEU A 53 1.14 8.62 -6.75
C LEU A 53 0.49 9.29 -5.53
N LEU A 54 1.26 10.02 -4.70
CA LEU A 54 0.72 10.71 -3.52
C LEU A 54 -0.22 11.87 -3.87
N ASP A 55 -0.06 12.46 -5.05
CA ASP A 55 -0.89 13.57 -5.54
C ASP A 55 -2.10 13.08 -6.35
N LEU A 56 -2.23 11.77 -6.56
CA LEU A 56 -3.37 11.22 -7.30
C LEU A 56 -4.64 11.24 -6.45
N PRO A 57 -5.81 11.48 -7.07
CA PRO A 57 -7.09 11.22 -6.44
C PRO A 57 -7.15 9.77 -5.93
N PRO A 58 -7.72 9.52 -4.74
CA PRO A 58 -7.82 8.17 -4.19
C PRO A 58 -8.49 7.16 -5.14
N ALA A 59 -9.49 7.60 -5.92
CA ALA A 59 -10.18 6.76 -6.90
C ALA A 59 -9.23 6.24 -8.00
N ASP A 60 -8.29 7.06 -8.46
CA ASP A 60 -7.33 6.67 -9.50
C ASP A 60 -6.29 5.70 -8.94
N LEU A 61 -5.81 5.94 -7.71
CA LEU A 61 -4.95 5.00 -7.00
C LEU A 61 -5.65 3.65 -6.81
N PHE A 62 -6.92 3.64 -6.38
CA PHE A 62 -7.66 2.40 -6.18
C PHE A 62 -7.89 1.66 -7.50
N ALA A 63 -8.14 2.35 -8.61
CA ALA A 63 -8.23 1.71 -9.92
C ALA A 63 -6.91 1.01 -10.30
N LEU A 64 -5.76 1.64 -10.04
CA LEU A 64 -4.45 1.03 -10.26
C LEU A 64 -4.25 -0.20 -9.37
N VAL A 65 -4.62 -0.11 -8.09
CA VAL A 65 -4.49 -1.22 -7.14
C VAL A 65 -5.40 -2.39 -7.53
N THR A 66 -6.67 -2.15 -7.84
CA THR A 66 -7.62 -3.20 -8.24
C THR A 66 -7.25 -3.86 -9.57
N ALA A 67 -6.60 -3.13 -10.48
CA ALA A 67 -6.11 -3.69 -11.74
C ALA A 67 -5.00 -4.74 -11.51
N GLU A 68 -4.18 -4.60 -10.47
CA GLU A 68 -3.14 -5.58 -10.11
C GLU A 68 -3.60 -6.59 -9.05
N PHE A 69 -4.47 -6.16 -8.14
CA PHE A 69 -4.98 -6.93 -6.99
C PHE A 69 -6.52 -6.85 -6.94
N PRO A 70 -7.23 -7.74 -7.66
CA PRO A 70 -8.70 -7.70 -7.73
C PRO A 70 -9.43 -7.94 -6.39
N ASP A 71 -8.74 -8.46 -5.38
CA ASP A 71 -9.26 -8.68 -4.03
C ASP A 71 -9.19 -7.44 -3.13
N PHE A 72 -8.58 -6.35 -3.61
CA PHE A 72 -8.49 -5.10 -2.88
C PHE A 72 -9.87 -4.48 -2.64
N ASN A 73 -10.16 -4.14 -1.38
CA ASN A 73 -11.38 -3.44 -1.00
C ASN A 73 -11.02 -2.25 -0.09
N PRO A 74 -11.13 -1.00 -0.58
CA PRO A 74 -10.77 0.17 0.21
C PRO A 74 -11.72 0.46 1.38
N ALA A 75 -12.83 -0.26 1.49
CA ALA A 75 -13.81 -0.13 2.57
C ALA A 75 -13.63 -1.15 3.71
N GLN A 76 -12.66 -2.06 3.61
CA GLN A 76 -12.29 -3.05 4.64
C GLN A 76 -11.04 -2.62 5.39
#